data_AF-C8C537-F1
#
_entry.id   AF-C8C537-F1
#
_cell.length_a   1.000
_cell.length_b   1.000
_cell.length_c   1.000
_cell.angle_alpha   90.00
_cell.angle_beta   90.00
_cell.angle_gamma   90.00
#
_symmetry.space_group_name_H-M   'P 1'
#
loop_
_entity.id
_entity.type
_entity.pdbx_description
1 polymer ?
#
loop_
_entity_poly.entity_id
_entity_poly.type
_entity_poly.pdbx_seq_one_letter_code
_entity_poly.pdbx_strand_id
1 'polypeptide(L)'
;FQFGVTACGTTFMEEPGVIIYENRMTSSYQVGVGPRGSITRDSHFDFLFQCRYIGTDVETVIVEILPLQNLPLPVSAMGPINVVMRLANGRCLTKGCNELDVAYTSFYTEADYPVTKVLRDPVYVEVQLLKKTDPMLVLTLD
;
A
#
# COMPACT_ATOMS: atom_id res chain seq x y z
N PHE A 1 1.99 34.84 38.82
CA PHE A 1 2.69 35.96 38.17
C PHE A 1 3.37 35.42 36.93
N GLN A 2 3.21 36.07 35.78
CA GLN A 2 3.81 35.68 34.49
C GLN A 2 4.29 36.94 33.79
N PHE A 3 5.49 36.92 33.22
CA PHE A 3 6.09 38.03 32.48
C PHE A 3 6.97 37.44 31.37
N GLY A 4 7.17 38.20 30.29
CA GLY A 4 8.02 37.77 29.18
C GLY A 4 9.50 37.71 29.59
N VAL A 5 10.30 36.88 28.91
CA VAL A 5 11.73 36.68 29.20
C VAL A 5 12.59 37.94 29.09
N THR A 6 12.09 38.99 28.46
CA THR A 6 12.76 40.31 28.32
C THR A 6 12.13 41.40 29.19
N ALA A 7 11.13 41.06 30.01
CA ALA A 7 10.40 42.02 30.83
C ALA A 7 10.85 42.00 32.31
N CYS A 8 10.30 42.89 33.12
CA CYS A 8 10.51 42.95 34.58
C CYS A 8 11.98 43.07 35.03
N GLY A 9 12.83 43.71 34.21
CA GLY A 9 14.24 43.91 34.53
C GLY A 9 15.13 42.67 34.35
N THR A 10 14.64 41.65 33.63
CA THR A 10 15.43 40.47 33.25
C THR A 10 16.62 40.89 32.38
N THR A 11 17.81 40.45 32.75
CA THR A 11 19.03 40.62 31.95
C THR A 11 19.27 39.38 31.12
N PHE A 12 19.95 39.54 29.98
CA PHE A 12 20.36 38.40 29.16
C PHE A 12 21.88 38.36 29.05
N MET A 13 22.43 37.15 28.98
CA MET A 13 23.84 36.87 28.78
C MET A 13 23.97 35.79 27.71
N GLU A 14 25.01 35.88 26.91
CA GLU A 14 25.32 34.91 25.86
C GLU A 14 26.60 34.15 26.25
N GLU A 15 26.46 32.85 26.46
CA GLU A 15 27.55 31.89 26.59
C GLU A 15 27.66 31.08 25.28
N PRO A 16 28.82 30.45 24.98
CA PRO A 16 28.95 29.61 23.79
C PRO A 16 27.85 28.54 23.70
N GLY A 17 26.92 28.71 22.75
CA GLY A 17 25.81 27.78 22.49
C GLY A 17 24.61 27.89 23.44
N VAL A 18 24.62 28.82 24.39
CA VAL A 18 23.54 28.98 25.39
C VAL A 18 23.21 30.45 25.63
N ILE A 19 21.93 30.80 25.51
CA ILE A 19 21.41 32.11 25.92
C ILE A 19 20.84 31.98 27.33
N ILE A 20 21.27 32.83 28.25
CA ILE A 20 20.85 32.81 29.65
C ILE A 20 20.06 34.08 29.96
N TYR A 21 18.84 33.92 30.46
CA TYR A 21 18.04 35.00 31.00
C TYR A 21 18.05 34.93 32.53
N GLU A 22 18.43 36.02 33.19
CA GLU A 22 18.55 36.10 34.64
C GLU A 22 17.63 37.18 35.20
N ASN A 23 16.92 36.85 36.28
CA ASN A 23 16.11 37.83 36.99
C ASN A 23 16.15 37.55 38.50
N ARG A 24 15.90 38.60 39.27
CA ARG A 24 15.96 38.61 40.73
C ARG A 24 14.63 39.05 41.30
N MET A 25 14.00 38.16 42.06
CA MET A 25 12.75 38.42 42.76
C MET A 25 13.04 38.77 44.21
N THR A 26 12.79 40.02 44.59
CA THR A 26 12.96 40.50 45.97
C THR A 26 11.64 40.89 46.60
N SER A 27 11.44 40.49 47.85
CA SER A 27 10.37 40.99 48.72
C SER A 27 11.00 41.56 49.99
N SER A 28 10.62 42.80 50.34
CA SER A 28 11.04 43.44 51.59
C SER A 28 9.99 43.24 52.67
N TYR A 29 10.44 43.16 53.91
CA TYR A 29 9.56 43.07 55.05
C TYR A 29 8.79 44.38 55.23
N GLN A 30 7.46 44.29 55.22
CA GLN A 30 6.57 45.43 55.44
C GLN A 30 5.81 45.26 56.76
N VAL A 31 5.90 46.27 57.63
CA VAL A 31 5.16 46.33 58.89
C VAL A 31 3.99 47.28 58.74
N GLY A 32 2.79 46.75 58.84
CA GLY A 32 1.60 47.57 59.04
C GLY A 32 1.46 47.90 60.52
N VAL A 33 1.58 49.18 60.89
CA VAL A 33 1.37 49.64 62.27
C VAL A 33 -0.07 50.13 62.43
N GLY A 34 -0.82 49.49 63.33
CA GLY A 34 -2.19 49.88 63.67
C GLY A 34 -2.37 50.16 65.16
N PRO A 35 -3.52 50.74 65.57
CA PRO A 35 -3.79 51.13 66.96
C PRO A 35 -3.86 49.95 67.96
N ARG A 36 -3.85 48.70 67.48
CA ARG A 36 -3.85 47.48 68.30
C ARG A 36 -2.59 46.62 68.14
N GLY A 37 -1.54 47.15 67.51
CA GLY A 37 -0.26 46.46 67.33
C GLY A 37 0.27 46.52 65.89
N SER A 38 1.45 45.95 65.68
CA SER A 38 2.10 45.85 64.38
C SER A 38 1.99 44.43 63.82
N ILE A 39 1.62 44.29 62.54
CA ILE A 39 1.60 42.99 61.85
C ILE A 39 2.61 43.01 60.72
N THR A 40 3.35 41.90 60.62
CA THR A 40 4.34 41.63 59.58
C THR A 40 3.64 40.96 58.40
N ARG A 41 3.40 41.71 57.33
CA ARG A 41 2.53 41.21 56.26
C ARG A 41 3.26 40.29 55.28
N ASP A 42 4.53 40.58 55.01
CA ASP A 42 5.33 39.88 54.01
C ASP A 42 6.67 39.41 54.59
N SER A 43 7.06 38.18 54.26
CA SER A 43 8.38 37.64 54.59
C SER A 43 9.44 38.22 53.65
N HIS A 44 10.64 38.48 54.18
CA HIS A 44 11.77 38.89 53.36
C HIS A 44 12.32 37.69 52.59
N PHE A 45 12.45 37.82 51.27
CA PHE A 45 13.13 36.84 50.43
C PHE A 45 13.79 37.51 49.23
N ASP A 46 14.87 36.91 48.77
CA ASP A 46 15.65 37.34 47.61
C ASP A 46 16.02 36.08 46.81
N PHE A 47 15.42 35.93 45.63
CA PHE A 47 15.63 34.77 44.75
C PHE A 47 16.22 35.20 43.42
N LEU A 48 17.39 34.66 43.09
CA LEU A 48 17.95 34.71 41.75
C LEU A 48 17.53 33.46 40.98
N PHE A 49 17.01 33.63 39.76
CA PHE A 49 16.69 32.51 38.89
C PHE A 49 17.19 32.77 37.48
N GLN A 50 17.54 31.68 36.79
CA GLN A 50 18.09 31.69 35.45
C GLN A 50 17.33 30.72 34.54
N CYS A 51 17.01 31.17 33.33
CA CYS A 51 16.48 30.34 32.25
C CYS A 51 17.56 30.21 31.17
N ARG A 52 18.04 28.98 30.94
CA ARG A 52 19.09 28.69 29.96
C ARG A 52 18.47 28.03 28.72
N TYR A 53 18.65 28.66 27.57
CA TYR A 53 18.20 28.19 26.27
C TYR A 53 19.40 27.72 25.47
N ILE A 54 19.50 26.41 25.27
CA ILE A 54 20.55 25.81 24.44
C ILE A 54 20.05 25.85 23.00
N GLY A 55 20.81 26.51 22.12
CA GLY A 55 20.50 26.60 20.70
C GLY A 55 20.85 25.32 19.95
N THR A 56 20.27 24.18 20.33
CA THR A 56 20.26 22.99 19.48
C THR A 56 19.03 23.08 18.60
N ASP A 57 19.25 23.40 17.33
CA ASP A 57 18.19 23.35 16.32
C ASP A 57 17.79 21.88 16.14
N VAL A 58 16.58 21.53 16.57
CA VAL A 58 16.01 20.18 16.38
C VAL A 58 14.81 20.36 15.47
N GLU A 59 15.07 20.38 14.17
CA GLU A 59 14.02 20.29 13.17
C GLU A 59 13.43 18.87 13.19
N THR A 60 12.17 18.73 13.60
CA THR A 60 11.46 17.46 13.53
C THR A 60 10.69 17.38 12.22
N VAL A 61 11.16 16.54 11.30
CA VAL A 61 10.40 16.21 10.09
C VAL A 61 9.40 15.11 10.43
N ILE A 62 8.11 15.46 10.44
CA ILE A 62 7.02 14.49 10.57
C ILE A 62 6.71 13.96 9.17
N VAL A 63 7.11 12.72 8.90
CA VAL A 63 6.75 12.03 7.65
C VAL A 63 5.53 11.15 7.91
N GLU A 64 4.37 11.55 7.40
CA GLU A 64 3.19 10.70 7.36
C GLU A 64 3.21 9.84 6.08
N ILE A 65 3.51 8.55 6.25
CA ILE A 65 3.41 7.57 5.17
C ILE A 65 1.98 7.01 5.18
N LEU A 66 1.15 7.45 4.25
CA LEU A 66 -0.19 6.89 4.04
C LEU A 66 -0.06 5.52 3.34
N PRO A 67 -0.40 4.40 4.00
CA PRO A 67 -0.40 3.11 3.33
C PRO A 67 -1.46 3.10 2.22
N LEU A 68 -1.14 2.46 1.09
CA LEU A 68 -2.09 2.23 -0.01
C LEU A 68 -3.32 1.50 0.52
N GLN A 69 -4.42 2.23 0.75
CA GLN A 69 -5.61 1.69 1.41
C GLN A 69 -6.36 0.64 0.58
N ASN A 70 -6.08 0.49 -0.71
CA ASN A 70 -6.80 -0.43 -1.59
C ASN A 70 -5.87 -1.07 -2.62
N LEU A 71 -5.17 -2.13 -2.21
CA LEU A 71 -4.58 -3.05 -3.18
C LEU A 71 -5.71 -3.93 -3.73
N PRO A 72 -5.87 -4.05 -5.06
CA PRO A 72 -6.86 -4.95 -5.63
C PRO A 72 -6.57 -6.37 -5.14
N LEU A 73 -7.58 -7.02 -4.57
CA LEU A 73 -7.45 -8.40 -4.10
C LEU A 73 -7.17 -9.31 -5.31
N PRO A 74 -6.25 -10.28 -5.17
CA PRO A 74 -6.05 -11.27 -6.23
C PRO A 74 -7.34 -12.07 -6.40
N VAL A 75 -7.89 -12.04 -7.63
CA VAL A 75 -9.07 -12.83 -8.00
C VAL A 75 -8.61 -14.00 -8.85
N SER A 76 -8.78 -15.21 -8.34
CA SER A 76 -8.71 -16.44 -9.12
C SER A 76 -10.13 -16.97 -9.33
N ALA A 77 -10.50 -17.21 -10.58
CA ALA A 77 -11.82 -17.75 -10.94
C ALA A 77 -11.63 -18.99 -11.81
N MET A 78 -12.39 -20.05 -11.52
CA MET A 78 -12.47 -21.21 -12.41
C MET A 78 -13.36 -20.85 -13.60
N GLY A 79 -12.76 -20.66 -14.77
CA GLY A 79 -13.49 -20.51 -16.02
C GLY A 79 -13.79 -21.87 -16.64
N PRO A 80 -15.00 -22.09 -17.20
CA PRO A 80 -15.32 -23.34 -17.87
C PRO A 80 -14.48 -23.51 -19.15
N ILE A 81 -13.83 -24.67 -19.30
CA ILE A 81 -13.12 -25.07 -20.52
C ILE A 81 -14.10 -25.83 -21.42
N ASN A 82 -14.27 -25.37 -22.66
CA ASN A 82 -15.12 -26.04 -23.63
C ASN A 82 -14.25 -26.88 -24.57
N VAL A 83 -14.53 -28.18 -24.65
CA VAL A 83 -13.85 -29.12 -25.54
C VAL A 83 -14.84 -29.63 -26.58
N VAL A 84 -14.40 -29.69 -27.84
CA VAL A 84 -15.17 -30.33 -28.92
C VAL A 84 -14.35 -31.46 -29.53
N MET A 85 -15.04 -32.54 -29.88
CA MET A 85 -14.50 -33.66 -30.63
C MET A 85 -15.24 -33.77 -31.95
N ARG A 86 -14.50 -33.92 -33.06
CA ARG A 86 -15.07 -33.99 -34.41
C ARG A 86 -14.43 -35.13 -35.19
N LEU A 87 -15.25 -35.82 -35.99
CA LEU A 87 -14.78 -36.85 -36.90
C LEU A 87 -14.43 -36.21 -38.24
N ALA A 88 -13.19 -36.38 -38.66
CA ALA A 88 -12.69 -35.88 -39.92
C ALA A 88 -13.02 -36.89 -41.04
N ASN A 89 -13.47 -36.37 -42.19
CA ASN A 89 -13.95 -37.21 -43.29
C ASN A 89 -12.87 -37.47 -44.37
N GLY A 90 -11.73 -36.77 -44.33
CA GLY A 90 -10.58 -37.01 -45.21
C GLY A 90 -10.91 -36.98 -46.71
N ARG A 91 -11.90 -36.19 -47.15
CA ARG A 91 -12.36 -36.18 -48.55
C ARG A 91 -11.25 -35.69 -49.50
N CYS A 92 -10.66 -36.63 -50.21
CA CYS A 92 -9.61 -36.39 -51.17
C CYS A 92 -10.17 -36.41 -52.61
N LEU A 93 -10.51 -35.23 -53.16
CA LEU A 93 -11.21 -35.10 -54.44
C LEU A 93 -10.28 -34.94 -55.66
N THR A 94 -8.97 -34.82 -55.45
CA THR A 94 -7.98 -34.55 -56.50
C THR A 94 -7.07 -35.76 -56.71
N LYS A 95 -6.70 -36.02 -57.98
CA LYS A 95 -5.75 -37.09 -58.30
C LYS A 95 -4.39 -36.78 -57.66
N GLY A 96 -3.88 -37.73 -56.86
CA GLY A 96 -2.59 -37.62 -56.19
C GLY A 96 -2.62 -36.93 -54.83
N CYS A 97 -3.81 -36.66 -54.28
CA CYS A 97 -3.91 -36.14 -52.91
C CYS A 97 -3.64 -37.26 -51.89
N ASN A 98 -2.93 -36.91 -50.83
CA ASN A 98 -2.60 -37.78 -49.71
C ASN A 98 -3.65 -37.57 -48.62
N GLU A 99 -4.34 -38.65 -48.25
CA GLU A 99 -5.42 -38.60 -47.25
C GLU A 99 -4.93 -38.11 -45.89
N LEU A 100 -3.67 -38.38 -45.52
CA LEU A 100 -3.09 -37.91 -44.26
C LEU A 100 -2.94 -36.39 -44.21
N ASP A 101 -2.64 -35.77 -45.36
CA ASP A 101 -2.42 -34.32 -45.44
C ASP A 101 -3.75 -33.54 -45.42
N VAL A 102 -4.84 -34.19 -45.82
CA VAL A 102 -6.18 -33.59 -45.98
C VAL A 102 -7.16 -34.10 -44.91
N ALA A 103 -6.74 -35.05 -44.06
CA ALA A 103 -7.57 -35.70 -43.05
C ALA A 103 -8.41 -34.70 -42.24
N TYR A 104 -7.78 -33.62 -41.77
CA TYR A 104 -8.37 -32.64 -40.86
C TYR A 104 -8.92 -31.37 -41.55
N THR A 105 -9.07 -31.36 -42.87
CA THR A 105 -9.62 -30.17 -43.57
C THR A 105 -11.14 -30.17 -43.68
N SER A 106 -11.78 -31.32 -43.45
CA SER A 106 -13.22 -31.49 -43.60
C SER A 106 -13.77 -32.52 -42.62
N PHE A 107 -14.99 -32.29 -42.15
CA PHE A 107 -15.59 -33.03 -41.03
C PHE A 107 -16.96 -33.58 -41.38
N TYR A 108 -17.35 -34.68 -40.72
CA TYR A 108 -18.72 -35.18 -40.75
C TYR A 108 -19.66 -34.27 -39.96
N THR A 109 -20.91 -34.21 -40.40
CA THR A 109 -22.00 -33.45 -39.77
C THR A 109 -23.10 -34.38 -39.27
N GLU A 110 -24.08 -33.85 -38.55
CA GLU A 110 -25.23 -34.65 -38.09
C GLU A 110 -26.00 -35.31 -39.24
N ALA A 111 -26.02 -34.69 -40.41
CA ALA A 111 -26.66 -35.25 -41.60
C ALA A 111 -25.93 -36.47 -42.18
N ASP A 112 -24.64 -36.66 -41.85
CA ASP A 112 -23.84 -37.80 -42.28
C ASP A 112 -23.96 -39.00 -41.31
N TYR A 113 -24.74 -38.87 -40.24
CA TYR A 113 -24.99 -39.96 -39.30
C TYR A 113 -26.04 -40.95 -39.86
N PRO A 114 -25.81 -42.28 -39.79
CA PRO A 114 -24.64 -42.94 -39.23
C PRO A 114 -23.44 -42.99 -40.19
N VAL A 115 -22.25 -42.71 -39.67
CA VAL A 115 -21.01 -42.79 -40.45
C VAL A 115 -20.61 -44.26 -40.63
N THR A 116 -20.62 -44.74 -41.87
CA THR A 116 -20.21 -46.11 -42.23
C THR A 116 -18.77 -46.16 -42.72
N LYS A 117 -18.00 -47.14 -42.23
CA LYS A 117 -16.59 -47.36 -42.58
C LYS A 117 -16.32 -48.83 -42.88
N VAL A 118 -15.30 -49.09 -43.71
CA VAL A 118 -14.85 -50.46 -44.02
C VAL A 118 -13.81 -50.89 -42.99
N LEU A 119 -13.71 -52.20 -42.71
CA LEU A 119 -12.67 -52.73 -41.82
C LEU A 119 -11.28 -52.30 -42.30
N ARG A 120 -10.45 -51.84 -41.36
CA ARG A 120 -9.08 -51.29 -41.56
C ARG A 120 -9.02 -49.91 -42.21
N ASP A 121 -10.14 -49.26 -42.52
CA ASP A 121 -10.17 -47.85 -42.91
C ASP A 121 -10.01 -46.95 -41.66
N PRO A 122 -9.01 -46.05 -41.61
CA PRO A 122 -8.78 -45.20 -40.44
C PRO A 122 -9.94 -44.23 -40.18
N VAL A 123 -10.13 -43.91 -38.90
CA VAL A 123 -11.04 -42.86 -38.45
C VAL A 123 -10.22 -41.75 -37.83
N TYR A 124 -10.24 -40.58 -38.48
CA TYR A 124 -9.53 -39.40 -38.01
C TYR A 124 -10.40 -38.63 -37.02
N VAL A 125 -9.85 -38.35 -35.85
CA VAL A 125 -10.54 -37.63 -34.77
C VAL A 125 -9.76 -36.36 -34.44
N GLU A 126 -10.43 -35.23 -34.48
CA GLU A 126 -9.91 -33.95 -34.00
C GLU A 126 -10.48 -33.66 -32.60
N VAL A 127 -9.62 -33.20 -31.69
CA VAL A 127 -10.02 -32.68 -30.38
C VAL A 127 -9.52 -31.25 -30.27
N GLN A 128 -10.44 -30.32 -30.01
CA GLN A 128 -10.15 -28.89 -30.00
C GLN A 128 -10.69 -28.21 -28.75
N LEU A 129 -9.89 -27.30 -28.17
CA LEU A 129 -10.31 -26.36 -27.15
C LEU A 129 -11.02 -25.17 -27.79
N LEU A 130 -12.28 -24.95 -27.42
CA LEU A 130 -13.07 -23.82 -27.88
C LEU A 130 -12.91 -22.62 -26.94
N LYS A 131 -12.88 -21.41 -27.53
CA LYS A 131 -12.84 -20.13 -26.81
C LYS A 131 -11.72 -20.07 -25.75
N LYS A 132 -10.53 -20.59 -26.09
CA LYS A 132 -9.33 -20.54 -25.25
C LYS A 132 -8.99 -19.09 -24.91
N THR A 133 -9.08 -18.72 -23.62
CA THR A 133 -8.72 -17.39 -23.11
C THR A 133 -7.30 -17.33 -22.56
N ASP A 134 -6.78 -18.45 -22.05
CA ASP A 134 -5.44 -18.56 -21.48
C ASP A 134 -4.47 -19.14 -22.51
N PRO A 135 -3.43 -18.42 -22.97
CA PRO A 135 -2.46 -18.92 -23.94
C PRO A 135 -1.64 -20.12 -23.44
N MET A 136 -1.44 -20.24 -22.12
CA MET A 136 -0.62 -21.29 -21.49
C MET A 136 -1.31 -22.65 -21.44
N LEU A 137 -2.62 -22.70 -21.72
CA LEU A 137 -3.40 -23.94 -21.65
C LEU A 137 -3.12 -24.84 -22.87
N VAL A 138 -2.65 -26.06 -22.63
CA VAL A 138 -2.29 -27.05 -23.68
C VAL A 138 -3.20 -28.27 -23.57
N LEU A 139 -3.65 -28.79 -24.72
CA LEU A 139 -4.44 -30.03 -24.80
C LEU A 139 -3.51 -31.22 -25.00
N THR A 140 -3.62 -32.22 -24.13
CA THR A 140 -2.90 -33.50 -24.21
C THR A 140 -3.88 -34.66 -24.29
N LEU A 141 -3.51 -35.71 -25.04
CA LEU A 141 -4.27 -36.96 -25.17
C LEU A 141 -3.37 -38.07 -24.61
N ASP A 142 -3.80 -38.76 -23.55
CA ASP A 142 -3.08 -39.86 -22.89
C ASP A 142 -3.69 -41.23 -23.23
#